data_AF-A0A845D0L2-F1
#
_entry.id   AF-A0A845D0L2-F1
#
_cell.length_a   1.000
_cell.length_b   1.000
_cell.length_c   1.000
_cell.angle_alpha   90.00
_cell.angle_beta   90.00
_cell.angle_gamma   90.00
#
_symmetry.space_group_name_H-M   'P 1'
#
loop_
_entity.id
_entity.type
_entity.pdbx_description
1 polymer ?
#
loop_
_entity_poly.entity_id
_entity_poly.type
_entity_poly.pdbx_seq_one_letter_code
_entity_poly.pdbx_strand_id
1 'polypeptide(L)'
;MPRTTTTITFSLPREMADWVEEVVKREGCSRSALLREALYRYKEENEWQQLLRYGEQRTREQKISSEDVSRLVEEYRAEIGSSRE
;
A
#
# COMPACT_ATOMS: atom_id res chain seq x y z
N MET A 1 -5.76 -20.17 -21.63
CA MET A 1 -5.52 -18.80 -21.12
C MET A 1 -4.03 -18.51 -21.22
N PRO A 2 -3.61 -17.34 -21.74
CA PRO A 2 -2.19 -16.98 -21.76
C PRO A 2 -1.64 -16.87 -20.34
N ARG A 3 -0.35 -17.16 -20.16
CA ARG A 3 0.35 -17.02 -18.87
C ARG A 3 0.37 -15.53 -18.49
N THR A 4 -0.13 -15.17 -17.32
CA THR A 4 -0.13 -13.79 -16.79
C THR A 4 1.11 -13.44 -15.97
N THR A 5 2.15 -14.28 -16.01
CA THR A 5 3.36 -14.12 -15.19
C THR A 5 4.61 -14.02 -16.07
N THR A 6 5.50 -13.11 -15.70
CA THR A 6 6.81 -12.91 -16.33
C THR A 6 7.89 -13.32 -15.34
N THR A 7 8.88 -14.11 -15.80
CA THR A 7 10.02 -14.50 -14.97
C THR A 7 11.00 -13.34 -14.84
N ILE A 8 11.44 -13.06 -13.62
CA ILE A 8 12.51 -12.11 -13.32
C ILE A 8 13.65 -12.86 -12.63
N THR A 9 14.89 -12.48 -12.96
CA THR A 9 16.10 -13.03 -12.34
C THR A 9 16.84 -11.93 -11.62
N PHE A 10 17.14 -12.14 -10.34
CA PHE A 10 17.90 -11.20 -9.52
C PHE A 10 18.76 -11.96 -8.51
N SER A 11 19.78 -11.29 -7.98
CA SER A 11 20.63 -11.84 -6.93
C SER A 11 20.20 -11.29 -5.57
N LEU A 12 20.32 -12.12 -4.53
CA LEU A 12 20.11 -11.73 -3.15
C LEU A 12 21.42 -11.86 -2.37
N PRO A 13 21.64 -11.05 -1.33
CA PRO A 13 22.67 -11.32 -0.33
C PRO A 13 22.52 -12.75 0.21
N ARG A 14 23.65 -13.44 0.44
CA ARG A 14 23.67 -14.85 0.88
C ARG A 14 22.76 -15.08 2.10
N GLU A 15 22.91 -14.25 3.12
CA GLU A 15 22.11 -14.33 4.34
C GLU A 15 20.60 -14.24 4.07
N MET A 16 20.19 -13.37 3.15
CA MET A 16 18.78 -13.23 2.77
C MET A 16 18.28 -14.45 1.99
N ALA A 17 19.11 -15.02 1.10
CA ALA A 17 18.76 -16.24 0.39
C ALA A 17 18.58 -17.42 1.36
N ASP A 18 19.48 -17.56 2.34
CA ASP A 18 19.40 -18.59 3.37
C ASP A 18 18.11 -18.43 4.21
N TRP A 19 17.78 -17.20 4.61
CA TRP A 19 16.53 -16.88 5.30
C TRP A 19 15.28 -17.23 4.47
N VAL A 20 15.26 -16.92 3.17
CA VAL A 20 14.15 -17.30 2.27
C VAL A 20 13.94 -18.81 2.28
N GLU A 21 15.01 -19.61 2.26
CA GLU A 21 14.91 -21.06 2.33
C GLU A 21 14.31 -21.55 3.65
N GLU A 22 14.69 -20.94 4.77
CA GLU A 22 14.15 -21.28 6.09
C GLU A 22 12.65 -21.01 6.17
N VAL A 23 12.21 -19.85 5.70
CA VAL A 23 10.79 -19.47 5.68
C VAL A 23 9.98 -20.42 4.80
N VAL A 24 10.46 -20.70 3.59
CA VAL A 24 9.83 -21.64 2.66
C VAL A 24 9.69 -23.04 3.26
N LYS A 25 10.72 -23.54 3.93
CA LYS A 25 10.67 -24.85 4.61
C LYS A 25 9.68 -24.85 5.77
N ARG A 26 9.67 -23.77 6.57
CA ARG A 26 8.79 -23.65 7.74
C ARG A 26 7.31 -23.52 7.35
N GLU A 27 7.01 -22.76 6.31
CA GLU A 27 5.63 -22.40 5.93
C GLU A 27 5.07 -23.27 4.80
N GLY A 28 5.91 -24.12 4.17
CA GLY A 28 5.49 -25.01 3.09
C GLY A 28 5.06 -24.27 1.81
N CYS A 29 5.42 -23.00 1.67
CA CYS A 29 5.10 -22.17 0.51
C CYS A 29 6.23 -22.18 -0.52
N SER A 30 5.99 -21.77 -1.77
CA SER A 30 7.06 -21.68 -2.76
C SER A 30 7.84 -20.35 -2.63
N ARG A 31 9.12 -20.35 -3.03
CA ARG A 31 9.94 -19.12 -3.09
C ARG A 31 9.26 -17.99 -3.86
N SER A 32 8.65 -18.32 -5.01
CA SER A 32 7.95 -17.35 -5.83
C SER A 32 6.65 -16.85 -5.21
N ALA A 33 6.00 -17.63 -4.34
CA ALA A 33 4.86 -17.14 -3.55
C ALA A 33 5.33 -16.15 -2.49
N LEU A 34 6.34 -16.52 -1.68
CA LEU A 34 6.90 -15.66 -0.64
C LEU A 34 7.39 -14.31 -1.20
N LEU A 35 8.19 -14.36 -2.28
CA LEU A 35 8.76 -13.16 -2.89
C LEU A 35 7.70 -12.27 -3.53
N ARG A 36 6.66 -12.85 -4.16
CA ARG A 36 5.54 -12.05 -4.69
C ARG A 36 4.79 -11.35 -3.57
N GLU A 37 4.48 -12.05 -2.49
CA GLU A 37 3.81 -11.45 -1.32
C GLU A 37 4.61 -10.30 -0.73
N ALA A 38 5.93 -10.49 -0.56
CA ALA A 38 6.81 -9.43 -0.07
C ALA A 38 6.81 -8.21 -0.99
N LEU A 39 6.84 -8.41 -2.32
CA LEU A 39 6.77 -7.32 -3.29
C LEU A 39 5.41 -6.61 -3.30
N TYR A 40 4.31 -7.33 -3.13
CA TYR A 40 2.98 -6.73 -3.02
C TYR A 40 2.88 -5.86 -1.77
N ARG A 41 3.32 -6.36 -0.61
CA ARG A 41 3.33 -5.56 0.63
C ARG A 41 4.22 -4.33 0.50
N TYR A 42 5.39 -4.47 -0.12
CA TYR A 42 6.27 -3.33 -0.38
C TYR A 42 5.59 -2.28 -1.28
N LYS A 43 4.86 -2.71 -2.30
CA LYS A 43 4.09 -1.81 -3.17
C LYS A 43 2.99 -1.09 -2.39
N GLU A 44 2.16 -1.83 -1.66
CA GLU A 44 1.04 -1.27 -0.89
C GLU A 44 1.52 -0.26 0.16
N GLU A 45 2.59 -0.59 0.90
CA GLU A 45 3.19 0.32 1.88
C GLU A 45 3.65 1.62 1.19
N ASN A 46 4.31 1.53 0.04
CA ASN A 46 4.73 2.73 -0.70
C ASN A 46 3.54 3.58 -1.16
N GLU A 47 2.46 2.95 -1.62
CA GLU A 47 1.23 3.66 -2.00
C GLU A 47 0.60 4.37 -0.80
N TRP A 48 0.54 3.71 0.36
CA TRP A 48 0.07 4.32 1.61
C TRP A 48 0.93 5.50 2.05
N GLN A 49 2.25 5.36 2.02
CA GLN A 49 3.18 6.44 2.36
C GLN A 49 3.03 7.65 1.44
N GLN A 50 2.78 7.44 0.15
CA GLN A 50 2.50 8.52 -0.79
C GLN A 50 1.18 9.24 -0.47
N LEU A 51 0.13 8.49 -0.14
CA LEU A 51 -1.15 9.06 0.27
C LEU A 51 -1.05 9.87 1.56
N LEU A 52 -0.30 9.38 2.55
CA LEU A 52 -0.06 10.11 3.80
C LEU A 52 0.69 11.41 3.55
N ARG A 53 1.78 11.38 2.77
CA ARG A 53 2.53 12.60 2.40
C ARG A 53 1.66 13.62 1.68
N TYR A 54 0.83 13.15 0.75
CA TYR A 54 -0.14 14.01 0.07
C TYR A 54 -1.12 14.64 1.06
N GLY A 55 -1.67 13.85 1.98
CA GLY A 55 -2.57 14.33 3.03
C GLY A 55 -1.91 15.38 3.93
N GLU A 56 -0.70 15.11 4.43
CA GLU A 56 0.08 16.04 5.25
C GLU A 56 0.37 17.37 4.56
N GLN A 57 0.68 17.32 3.26
CA GLN A 57 0.86 18.54 2.48
C GLN A 57 -0.44 19.34 2.40
N ARG A 58 -1.56 18.68 2.08
CA ARG A 58 -2.86 19.35 1.94
C ARG A 58 -3.38 19.93 3.24
N THR A 59 -3.23 19.24 4.36
CA THR A 59 -3.66 19.74 5.67
C THR A 59 -2.82 20.95 6.09
N ARG A 60 -1.52 20.96 5.79
CA ARG A 60 -0.64 22.11 6.03
C ARG A 60 -1.03 23.32 5.17
N GLU A 61 -1.28 23.12 3.89
CA GLU A 61 -1.69 24.19 2.96
C GLU A 61 -3.04 24.80 3.36
N GLN A 62 -3.98 23.97 3.79
CA GLN A 62 -5.35 24.39 4.12
C GLN A 62 -5.57 24.67 5.62
N LYS A 63 -4.53 24.50 6.46
CA LYS A 63 -4.57 24.64 7.92
C LYS A 63 -5.70 23.82 8.57
N ILE A 64 -5.93 22.62 8.04
CA ILE A 64 -6.95 21.69 8.51
C ILE A 64 -6.36 20.84 9.63
N SER A 65 -7.04 20.81 10.77
CA SER A 65 -6.71 19.92 11.88
C SER A 65 -7.57 18.65 11.85
N SER A 66 -7.24 17.66 12.68
CA SER A 66 -8.07 16.47 12.85
C SER A 66 -9.48 16.79 13.39
N GLU A 67 -9.62 17.87 14.17
CA GLU A 67 -10.89 18.29 14.76
C GLU A 67 -11.85 18.86 13.71
N ASP A 68 -11.30 19.41 12.62
CA ASP A 68 -12.08 19.95 11.50
C ASP A 68 -12.71 18.86 10.63
N VAL A 69 -12.23 17.61 10.70
CA VAL A 69 -12.63 16.54 9.77
C VAL A 69 -14.13 16.27 9.82
N SER A 70 -14.72 16.12 11.01
CA SER A 70 -16.16 15.83 11.12
C SER A 70 -17.00 16.94 10.49
N ARG A 71 -16.66 18.20 10.79
CA ARG A 71 -17.33 19.38 10.24
C ARG A 71 -17.22 19.43 8.71
N LEU A 72 -16.02 19.26 8.17
CA LEU A 72 -15.79 19.27 6.71
C LEU A 72 -16.53 18.14 5.97
N VAL A 73 -16.65 16.96 6.58
CA VAL A 73 -17.41 15.83 6.02
C VAL A 73 -18.91 16.12 6.01
N GLU A 74 -19.44 16.71 7.08
CA GLU A 74 -20.83 17.13 7.16
C GLU A 74 -21.16 18.21 6.12
N GLU A 75 -20.32 19.25 6.03
CA GLU A 75 -20.44 20.31 5.03
C GLU A 75 -20.47 19.74 3.60
N TYR A 76 -19.52 18.84 3.26
CA TYR A 76 -19.45 18.21 1.94
C TYR A 76 -20.67 17.32 1.64
N ARG A 77 -21.14 16.54 2.61
CA ARG A 77 -22.32 15.68 2.43
C ARG A 77 -23.60 16.50 2.22
N ALA A 78 -23.74 17.60 2.94
CA ALA A 78 -24.86 18.53 2.77
C ALA A 78 -24.84 19.18 1.38
N GLU A 79 -23.68 19.58 0.88
CA GLU A 79 -23.51 20.17 -0.45
C GLU A 79 -23.84 19.19 -1.58
N ILE A 80 -23.40 17.93 -1.46
CA ILE A 80 -23.70 16.85 -2.43
C ILE A 80 -25.19 16.48 -2.42
N GLY A 81 -25.81 16.46 -1.23
CA GLY A 81 -27.25 16.22 -1.07
C GLY A 81 -28.08 17.33 -1.69
N SER A 82 -27.70 18.59 -1.45
CA SER A 82 -28.38 19.78 -1.99
C SER A 82 -28.16 19.99 -3.49
N SER A 83 -27.11 19.41 -4.08
CA SER A 83 -26.84 19.46 -5.54
C SER A 83 -27.63 18.41 -6.33
N ARG A 84 -28.36 17.52 -5.65
CA ARG A 84 -29.15 16.43 -6.25
C ARG A 84 -30.65 16.68 -6.21
N GLU A 85 -31.08 17.80 -5.64
CA GLU A 85 -32.46 18.36 -5.65
C GLU A 85 -32.54 19.54 -6.61
#